data_AF-A0A4C1ZPW0-F1
#
_entry.id   AF-A0A4C1ZPW0-F1
#
_cell.length_a   1.000
_cell.length_b   1.000
_cell.length_c   1.000
_cell.angle_alpha   90.00
_cell.angle_beta   90.00
_cell.angle_gamma   90.00
#
_symmetry.space_group_name_H-M   'P 1'
#
loop_
_entity.id
_entity.type
_entity.pdbx_description
1 polymer ?
#
loop_
_entity_poly.entity_id
_entity_poly.type
_entity_poly.pdbx_seq_one_letter_code
_entity_poly.pdbx_strand_id
1 'polypeptide(L)'
;MLENGPTGTLDLANRFGWITEDCFLNALKHFIFFVKLSTESPALTAFDNHKTRMTINVVLYARANNATILTFPPHCSHRLQPLEVTVFGPFKIRYRASMNYYHKKICPGSSTLNEPQPRPSK
;
A
#
# COMPACT_ATOMS: atom_id res chain seq x y z
N MET A 1 0.50 -20.87 2.68
CA MET A 1 1.95 -20.74 2.56
C MET A 1 2.22 -20.35 1.12
N LEU A 2 2.85 -19.21 0.88
CA LEU A 2 3.17 -18.76 -0.48
C LEU A 2 4.25 -19.69 -1.07
N GLU A 3 3.87 -20.55 -2.02
CA GLU A 3 4.81 -21.44 -2.68
C GLU A 3 5.79 -20.63 -3.55
N ASN A 4 7.08 -20.96 -3.44
CA ASN A 4 8.19 -20.29 -4.16
C ASN A 4 8.40 -18.80 -3.82
N GLY A 5 7.92 -18.33 -2.66
CA GLY A 5 8.25 -17.00 -2.16
C GLY A 5 9.71 -16.88 -1.70
N PRO A 6 10.31 -15.68 -1.73
CA PRO A 6 11.62 -15.43 -1.12
C PRO A 6 11.66 -15.85 0.36
N THR A 7 12.81 -16.34 0.83
CA THR A 7 12.99 -16.73 2.23
C THR A 7 12.64 -15.57 3.17
N GLY A 8 11.82 -15.85 4.18
CA GLY A 8 11.34 -14.85 5.12
C GLY A 8 10.04 -14.16 4.70
N THR A 9 9.47 -14.46 3.53
CA THR A 9 8.18 -13.89 3.11
C THR A 9 7.08 -14.20 4.13
N LEU A 10 6.37 -13.15 4.53
CA LEU A 10 5.22 -13.26 5.43
C LEU A 10 3.94 -13.50 4.61
N ASP A 11 3.32 -14.66 4.80
CA ASP A 11 2.02 -14.99 4.20
C ASP A 11 0.89 -14.52 5.12
N LEU A 12 0.18 -13.46 4.70
CA LEU A 12 -0.92 -12.85 5.45
C LEU A 12 -2.28 -13.02 4.78
N ALA A 13 -2.42 -13.98 3.86
CA ALA A 13 -3.67 -14.24 3.19
C ALA A 13 -4.79 -14.59 4.18
N ASN A 14 -5.98 -14.02 3.97
CA ASN A 14 -7.17 -14.32 4.75
C ASN A 14 -8.40 -14.43 3.86
N ARG A 15 -9.46 -15.05 4.40
CA ARG A 15 -10.72 -15.32 3.69
C ARG A 15 -11.46 -14.08 3.18
N PHE A 16 -11.17 -12.90 3.69
CA PHE A 16 -11.87 -11.68 3.33
C PHE A 16 -11.22 -10.96 2.14
N GLY A 17 -9.93 -11.21 1.87
CA GLY A 17 -9.20 -10.57 0.77
C GLY A 17 -8.73 -9.14 1.04
N TRP A 18 -8.98 -8.61 2.25
CA TRP A 18 -8.52 -7.29 2.69
C TRP A 18 -7.63 -7.41 3.92
N ILE A 19 -6.82 -6.38 4.19
CA ILE A 19 -5.98 -6.34 5.38
C ILE A 19 -6.85 -6.19 6.65
N THR A 20 -6.69 -7.09 7.61
CA THR A 20 -7.30 -7.00 8.94
C THR A 20 -6.33 -6.35 9.93
N GLU A 21 -6.79 -6.09 11.16
CA GLU A 21 -5.92 -5.65 12.26
C GLU A 21 -4.77 -6.64 12.49
N ASP A 22 -5.08 -7.94 12.62
CA ASP A 22 -4.06 -8.96 12.89
C ASP A 22 -3.04 -9.08 11.75
N CYS A 23 -3.51 -9.02 10.49
CA CYS A 23 -2.64 -8.98 9.33
C CYS A 23 -1.70 -7.77 9.40
N PHE A 24 -2.22 -6.58 9.71
CA PHE A 24 -1.41 -5.37 9.79
C PHE A 24 -0.40 -5.41 10.93
N LEU A 25 -0.79 -5.89 12.12
CA LEU A 25 0.12 -6.03 13.25
C LEU A 25 1.27 -7.00 12.93
N ASN A 26 0.99 -8.11 12.26
CA ASN A 26 2.03 -9.05 11.84
C ASN A 26 2.93 -8.44 10.75
N ALA A 27 2.38 -7.68 9.81
CA ALA A 27 3.18 -6.93 8.84
C ALA A 27 4.10 -5.90 9.53
N LEU A 28 3.61 -5.20 10.56
CA LEU A 28 4.41 -4.25 11.33
C LEU A 28 5.54 -4.94 12.10
N LYS A 29 5.26 -6.05 12.79
CA LYS A 29 6.28 -6.89 13.46
C LYS A 29 7.38 -7.30 12.49
N HIS A 30 6.98 -7.76 11.31
CA HIS A 30 7.90 -8.15 10.25
C HIS A 30 8.72 -6.96 9.75
N PHE A 31 8.10 -5.81 9.50
CA PHE A 31 8.82 -4.59 9.12
C PHE A 31 9.88 -4.20 10.16
N ILE A 32 9.51 -4.14 11.44
CA ILE A 32 10.43 -3.78 12.53
C ILE A 32 11.59 -4.77 12.64
N PHE A 33 11.32 -6.06 12.49
CA PHE A 33 12.36 -7.11 12.51
C PHE A 33 13.41 -6.90 11.40
N PHE A 34 12.99 -6.56 10.19
CA PHE A 34 13.91 -6.37 9.06
C PHE A 34 14.62 -5.02 9.07
N VAL A 35 13.93 -3.96 9.48
CA VAL A 35 14.51 -2.60 9.56
C VAL A 35 15.45 -2.46 10.77
N LYS A 36 15.33 -3.33 11.79
CA LYS A 36 16.18 -3.38 12.97
C LYS A 36 16.19 -2.06 13.74
N LEU A 37 14.99 -1.57 14.06
CA LEU A 37 14.82 -0.32 14.79
C LEU A 37 15.44 -0.40 16.19
N SER A 38 16.05 0.71 16.60
CA SER A 38 16.62 0.88 17.94
C SER A 38 16.39 2.30 18.43
N THR A 39 16.79 2.59 19.66
CA THR A 39 16.70 3.95 20.23
C THR A 39 17.59 4.94 19.46
N GLU A 40 18.72 4.45 18.93
CA GLU A 40 19.68 5.19 18.11
C GLU A 40 19.24 5.30 16.65
N SER A 41 18.36 4.39 16.19
CA SER A 41 17.82 4.37 14.83
C SER A 41 16.30 4.15 14.85
N PRO A 42 15.52 5.15 15.28
CA PRO A 42 14.06 5.09 15.26
C PRO A 42 13.54 5.27 13.83
N ALA A 43 12.30 4.83 13.58
CA ALA A 43 11.63 5.08 12.29
C ALA A 43 10.32 5.84 12.46
N LEU A 44 10.04 6.71 11.49
CA LEU A 44 8.73 7.30 11.27
C LEU A 44 7.99 6.49 10.20
N THR A 45 6.90 5.87 10.59
CA THR A 45 6.01 5.12 9.70
C THR A 45 4.78 5.96 9.38
N ALA A 46 4.53 6.20 8.09
CA ALA A 46 3.42 7.04 7.64
C ALA A 46 2.31 6.18 7.01
N PHE A 47 1.11 6.26 7.56
CA PHE A 47 -0.04 5.46 7.13
C PHE A 47 -1.26 6.34 6.80
N ASP A 48 -2.23 5.80 6.05
CA ASP A 48 -3.57 6.38 6.04
C ASP A 48 -4.26 6.17 7.39
N ASN A 49 -5.33 6.93 7.61
CA ASN A 49 -6.16 6.87 8.81
C ASN A 49 -7.13 5.66 8.84
N HIS A 50 -6.77 4.53 8.22
CA HIS A 50 -7.64 3.36 8.20
C HIS A 50 -7.67 2.66 9.56
N LYS A 51 -8.86 2.21 9.98
CA LYS A 51 -9.10 1.65 11.33
C LYS A 51 -8.16 0.50 11.71
N THR A 52 -7.78 -0.35 10.76
CA THR A 52 -6.90 -1.50 11.02
C THR A 52 -5.46 -1.11 11.33
N ARG A 53 -5.07 0.13 11.04
CA ARG A 53 -3.72 0.67 11.26
C ARG A 53 -3.60 1.48 12.56
N MET A 54 -4.71 1.73 13.24
CA MET A 54 -4.79 2.58 14.43
C MET A 54 -5.35 1.85 15.65
N THR A 55 -5.22 0.53 15.68
CA THR A 55 -5.69 -0.24 16.82
C THR A 55 -4.71 -0.11 17.98
N ILE A 56 -5.20 -0.32 19.20
CA ILE A 56 -4.39 -0.14 20.41
C ILE A 56 -3.13 -1.01 20.38
N ASN A 57 -3.25 -2.26 19.90
CA ASN A 57 -2.16 -3.21 19.81
C ASN A 57 -1.07 -2.73 18.85
N VAL A 58 -1.48 -2.16 17.71
CA VAL A 58 -0.56 -1.60 16.71
C VAL A 58 0.20 -0.42 17.27
N VAL A 59 -0.50 0.53 17.91
CA VAL A 59 0.13 1.75 18.46
C VAL A 59 1.08 1.41 19.60
N LEU A 60 0.67 0.54 20.53
CA LEU A 60 1.51 0.12 21.64
C LEU A 60 2.75 -0.64 21.15
N TYR A 61 2.57 -1.56 20.19
CA TYR A 61 3.70 -2.32 19.63
C TYR A 61 4.68 -1.40 18.90
N ALA A 62 4.21 -0.47 18.07
CA ALA A 62 5.07 0.48 17.37
C ALA A 62 5.88 1.33 18.36
N ARG A 63 5.21 1.90 19.37
CA ARG A 63 5.85 2.73 20.39
C ARG A 63 6.91 1.97 21.19
N ALA A 64 6.62 0.72 21.57
CA ALA A 64 7.56 -0.11 22.31
C ALA A 64 8.81 -0.48 21.50
N ASN A 65 8.76 -0.38 20.16
CA ASN A 65 9.82 -0.77 19.25
C ASN A 65 10.39 0.42 18.45
N ASN A 66 10.38 1.63 19.02
CA ASN A 66 10.96 2.83 18.42
C ASN A 66 10.40 3.21 17.03
N ALA A 67 9.18 2.78 16.73
CA ALA A 67 8.44 3.17 15.53
C ALA A 67 7.38 4.22 15.90
N THR A 68 7.53 5.43 15.37
CA THR A 68 6.52 6.47 15.47
C THR A 68 5.53 6.33 14.33
N ILE A 69 4.23 6.33 14.63
CA ILE A 69 3.17 6.31 13.62
C ILE A 69 2.70 7.74 13.34
N LEU A 70 2.74 8.14 12.08
CA LEU A 70 2.11 9.36 11.56
C LEU A 70 0.93 8.97 10.68
N THR A 71 -0.24 9.55 10.93
CA THR A 71 -1.42 9.37 10.08
C THR A 71 -1.76 10.66 9.35
N PHE A 72 -2.27 10.51 8.13
CA PHE A 72 -2.72 11.65 7.33
C PHE A 72 -4.21 11.93 7.54
N PRO A 73 -4.65 13.20 7.43
CA PRO A 73 -6.08 13.51 7.41
C PRO A 73 -6.82 12.72 6.32
N PRO A 74 -8.11 12.42 6.55
CA PRO A 74 -8.92 11.72 5.56
C PRO A 74 -8.94 12.48 4.23
N HIS A 75 -9.01 11.73 3.13
CA HIS A 75 -9.06 12.25 1.76
C HIS A 75 -7.81 13.01 1.27
N CYS A 76 -6.70 12.95 2.00
CA CYS A 76 -5.45 13.61 1.59
C CYS A 76 -4.42 12.68 0.92
N SER A 77 -4.73 11.39 0.73
CA SER A 77 -3.81 10.40 0.13
C SER A 77 -3.19 10.84 -1.19
N HIS A 78 -4.00 11.41 -2.08
CA HIS A 78 -3.58 11.88 -3.41
C HIS A 78 -2.56 13.04 -3.40
N ARG A 79 -2.25 13.60 -2.24
CA ARG A 79 -1.25 14.67 -2.06
C ARG A 79 -0.18 14.30 -1.06
N LEU A 80 -0.57 13.68 0.05
CA LEU A 80 0.29 13.47 1.21
C LEU A 80 0.90 12.08 1.28
N GLN A 81 0.30 11.05 0.66
CA GLN A 81 0.87 9.70 0.70
C GLN A 81 1.91 9.54 -0.40
N PRO A 82 3.22 9.44 -0.06
CA PRO A 82 4.26 9.37 -1.07
C PRO A 82 4.08 8.15 -1.97
N LEU A 83 3.72 7.00 -1.40
CA LEU A 83 3.48 5.76 -2.15
C LEU A 83 2.38 5.92 -3.22
N GLU A 84 1.28 6.62 -2.91
CA GLU A 84 0.19 6.85 -3.86
C GLU A 84 0.62 7.78 -4.99
N VAL A 85 1.36 8.85 -4.67
CA VAL A 85 1.74 9.88 -5.63
C VAL A 85 2.91 9.43 -6.51
N THR A 86 3.97 8.90 -5.92
CA THR A 86 5.25 8.69 -6.62
C THR A 86 5.37 7.30 -7.24
N VAL A 87 4.79 6.27 -6.61
CA VAL A 87 4.88 4.88 -7.10
C VAL A 87 3.60 4.49 -7.81
N PHE A 88 2.46 4.54 -7.12
CA PHE A 88 1.21 4.03 -7.66
C PHE A 88 0.62 4.92 -8.75
N GLY A 89 0.80 6.24 -8.69
CA GLY A 89 0.36 7.16 -9.75
C GLY A 89 0.93 6.77 -11.12
N PRO A 90 2.27 6.81 -11.31
CA PRO A 90 2.90 6.39 -12.56
C PRO A 90 2.64 4.92 -12.91
N PHE A 91 2.65 4.02 -11.92
CA PHE A 91 2.37 2.60 -12.14
C PHE A 91 0.98 2.37 -12.72
N LYS A 92 -0.07 2.99 -12.15
CA LYS A 92 -1.46 2.88 -12.63
C LYS A 92 -1.59 3.35 -14.08
N ILE A 93 -0.87 4.40 -14.47
CA ILE A 93 -0.87 4.91 -15.86
C ILE A 93 -0.28 3.87 -16.81
N ARG A 94 0.90 3.33 -16.50
CA ARG A 94 1.57 2.34 -17.37
C ARG A 94 0.81 1.02 -17.41
N TYR A 95 0.32 0.56 -16.28
CA TYR A 95 -0.51 -0.65 -16.19
C TYR A 95 -1.75 -0.54 -17.08
N ARG A 96 -2.46 0.59 -17.03
CA ARG A 96 -3.61 0.85 -17.93
C ARG A 96 -3.22 0.81 -19.41
N ALA A 97 -2.09 1.41 -19.78
CA ALA A 97 -1.61 1.36 -21.16
C ALA A 97 -1.32 -0.08 -21.63
N SER A 98 -0.66 -0.89 -20.79
CA SER A 98 -0.39 -2.30 -21.06
C SER A 98 -1.67 -3.12 -21.18
N MET A 99 -2.64 -2.91 -20.28
CA MET A 99 -3.94 -3.58 -20.33
C MET A 99 -4.71 -3.22 -21.60
N ASN A 100 -4.71 -1.94 -21.99
CA ASN A 100 -5.35 -1.50 -23.24
C ASN A 100 -4.67 -2.09 -24.48
N TYR A 101 -3.34 -2.16 -24.49
CA TYR A 101 -2.59 -2.81 -25.56
C TYR A 101 -2.98 -4.30 -25.69
N TYR A 102 -2.99 -5.02 -24.57
CA TYR A 102 -3.35 -6.44 -24.54
C TYR A 102 -4.81 -6.66 -24.96
N HIS A 103 -5.73 -5.81 -24.50
CA HIS A 103 -7.13 -5.87 -24.90
C HIS A 103 -7.31 -5.71 -26.41
N LYS A 104 -6.65 -4.72 -27.02
CA LYS A 104 -6.68 -4.52 -28.49
C LYS A 104 -6.09 -5.69 -29.26
N LYS A 105 -5.05 -6.34 -28.72
CA LYS A 105 -4.42 -7.50 -29.35
C LYS A 105 -5.36 -8.71 -29.39
N ILE A 106 -6.21 -8.88 -28.37
CA ILE A 106 -7.13 -10.02 -28.27
C ILE A 106 -8.46 -9.73 -28.98
N CYS A 107 -8.93 -8.48 -28.94
CA CYS A 107 -10.19 -8.07 -29.53
C CYS A 107 -9.96 -6.95 -30.56
N PRO A 108 -9.53 -7.28 -31.80
CA PRO A 108 -9.38 -6.28 -32.85
C PRO A 108 -10.76 -5.70 -33.22
N GLY A 109 -11.04 -4.47 -32.78
CA GLY A 109 -12.31 -3.75 -32.99
C GLY A 109 -12.91 -3.13 -31.73
N SER A 110 -12.41 -3.44 -30.54
CA SER A 110 -12.89 -2.84 -29.28
C SER A 110 -12.44 -1.38 -29.12
N SER A 111 -13.38 -0.47 -28.87
CA SER A 111 -13.09 0.91 -28.44
C SER A 111 -12.33 0.92 -27.10
N THR A 112 -11.42 1.87 -26.90
CA THR A 112 -10.61 1.97 -25.68
C THR A 112 -11.48 2.16 -24.43
N LEU A 113 -11.12 1.46 -23.35
CA LEU A 113 -11.59 1.80 -22.01
C LEU A 113 -10.95 3.14 -21.63
N ASN A 114 -11.66 4.23 -21.92
CA ASN A 114 -11.38 5.61 -21.53
C ASN A 114 -10.17 6.27 -22.22
N GLU A 115 -10.43 7.04 -23.28
CA GLU A 115 -9.62 8.24 -23.49
C GLU A 115 -9.69 9.13 -22.24
N PRO A 116 -8.56 9.69 -21.76
CA PRO A 116 -8.61 10.65 -20.67
C PRO A 116 -9.44 11.85 -21.13
N GLN A 117 -10.65 12.00 -20.59
CA GLN A 117 -11.43 13.22 -20.77
C GLN A 117 -10.59 14.38 -20.20
N PRO A 118 -10.37 15.47 -20.96
CA PRO A 118 -9.64 16.62 -20.45
C PRO A 118 -10.32 17.08 -19.17
N ARG A 119 -9.51 17.26 -18.12
CA ARG A 119 -9.98 17.77 -16.83
C ARG A 119 -10.67 19.12 -17.11
N PRO A 120 -11.93 19.33 -16.73
CA PRO A 120 -12.59 20.62 -16.98
C PRO A 120 -11.72 21.72 -16.37
N SER A 121 -11.36 22.69 -17.20
CA SER A 121 -10.79 23.95 -16.73
C SER A 121 -11.76 24.54 -15.73
N LYS A 122 -11.27 24.88 -14.54
CA LYS A 122 -12.02 25.69 -13.59
C LYS A 122 -12.46 27.00 -14.22
#